data_AF-A0ABD1YU56-F1
#
_entry.id   AF-A0ABD1YU56-F1
#
_cell.length_a   1.000
_cell.length_b   1.000
_cell.length_c   1.000
_cell.angle_alpha   90.00
_cell.angle_beta   90.00
_cell.angle_gamma   90.00
#
_symmetry.space_group_name_H-M   'P 1'
#
loop_
_entity.id
_entity.type
_entity.pdbx_description
1 polymer ?
#
loop_
_entity_poly.entity_id
_entity_poly.type
_entity_poly.pdbx_seq_one_letter_code
_entity_poly.pdbx_strand_id
1 'polypeptide(L)'
;MLVGREQIVSSEMKWKRIHSAMLGKGVQEDPSQLLNKWESVLGHYKKVKNWNNRSRIEPYTSLSKADRKLNALPLEFPEHWQDILESFYGNRSSITPPCMAESMPRASSLDRRSPPTDDGDDGGFDSTTNPTV
;
A
#
# COMPACT_ATOMS: atom_id res chain seq x y z
N MET A 1 6.66 42.83 7.03
CA MET A 1 6.64 41.61 6.19
C MET A 1 5.65 40.64 6.81
N LEU A 2 4.51 40.38 6.15
CA LEU A 2 3.48 39.47 6.64
C LEU A 2 3.95 38.03 6.45
N VAL A 3 4.28 37.36 7.55
CA VAL A 3 4.49 35.91 7.60
C VAL A 3 3.14 35.28 7.27
N GLY A 4 3.02 34.75 6.05
CA GLY A 4 1.83 34.05 5.59
C GLY A 4 1.56 32.85 6.49
N ARG A 5 0.51 32.93 7.31
CA ARG A 5 0.02 31.79 8.07
C ARG A 5 -0.44 30.74 7.05
N GLU A 6 0.29 29.64 6.94
CA GLU A 6 -0.22 28.44 6.27
C GLU A 6 -1.52 28.04 6.97
N GLN A 7 -2.65 28.41 6.39
CA GLN A 7 -3.93 27.93 6.86
C GLN A 7 -3.92 26.41 6.65
N ILE A 8 -4.17 25.67 7.72
CA ILE A 8 -4.39 24.22 7.67
C ILE A 8 -5.71 24.01 6.92
N VAL A 9 -5.63 23.89 5.60
CA VAL A 9 -6.79 23.62 4.75
C VAL A 9 -7.15 22.15 4.91
N SER A 10 -8.38 21.87 5.34
CA SER A 10 -8.90 20.50 5.45
C SER A 10 -8.84 19.78 4.08
N SER A 11 -8.71 18.45 4.11
CA SER A 11 -8.69 17.63 2.88
C SER A 11 -9.91 17.91 2.00
N GLU A 12 -11.09 18.00 2.62
CA GLU A 12 -12.35 18.32 1.95
C GLU A 12 -12.30 19.65 1.20
N MET A 13 -11.71 20.69 1.81
CA MET A 13 -11.62 22.01 1.20
C MET A 13 -10.61 22.04 0.05
N LYS A 14 -9.57 21.19 0.07
CA LYS A 14 -8.66 20.99 -1.08
C LYS A 14 -9.42 20.35 -2.25
N TRP A 15 -10.17 19.29 -2.00
CA TRP A 15 -10.97 18.62 -3.04
C TRP A 15 -12.06 19.50 -3.63
N LYS A 16 -12.70 20.35 -2.82
CA LYS A 16 -13.64 21.38 -3.31
C LYS A 16 -12.97 22.34 -4.28
N ARG A 17 -11.74 22.81 -4.01
CA ARG A 17 -11.00 23.68 -4.94
C ARG A 17 -10.65 22.96 -6.25
N ILE A 18 -10.23 21.70 -6.16
CA ILE A 18 -9.93 20.88 -7.35
C ILE A 18 -11.20 20.71 -8.19
N HIS A 19 -12.32 20.40 -7.56
CA HIS A 19 -13.62 20.29 -8.22
C HIS A 19 -14.01 21.59 -8.92
N SER A 20 -13.88 22.75 -8.26
CA SER A 20 -14.16 24.04 -8.91
C SER A 20 -13.27 24.30 -10.14
N ALA A 21 -11.99 23.91 -10.08
CA ALA A 21 -11.08 24.04 -11.23
C ALA A 21 -11.46 23.10 -12.38
N MET A 22 -11.93 21.90 -12.07
CA MET A 22 -12.42 20.90 -13.04
C MET A 22 -13.73 21.34 -13.69
N LEU A 23 -14.64 21.90 -12.91
CA LEU A 23 -15.90 22.45 -13.40
C LEU A 23 -15.66 23.58 -14.41
N GLY A 24 -14.67 24.44 -14.15
CA GLY A 24 -14.24 25.49 -15.10
C GLY A 24 -13.67 24.95 -16.42
N LYS A 25 -13.29 23.66 -16.48
CA LYS A 25 -12.84 22.96 -17.68
C LYS A 25 -13.94 22.10 -18.32
N GLY A 26 -15.18 22.20 -17.83
CA GLY A 26 -16.33 21.45 -18.35
C GLY A 26 -16.50 20.04 -17.76
N VAL A 27 -15.71 19.67 -16.75
CA VAL A 27 -15.85 18.37 -16.07
C VAL A 27 -16.87 18.50 -14.93
N GLN A 28 -18.08 17.97 -15.14
CA GLN A 28 -19.20 18.02 -14.18
C GLN A 28 -19.25 16.77 -13.28
N GLU A 29 -18.12 16.40 -12.67
CA GLU A 29 -18.06 15.25 -11.76
C GLU A 29 -18.16 15.68 -10.30
N ASP A 30 -18.86 14.90 -9.47
CA ASP A 30 -18.94 15.18 -8.03
C ASP A 30 -17.54 15.11 -7.36
N PRO A 31 -17.20 16.03 -6.43
CA PRO A 31 -15.92 16.02 -5.72
C PRO A 31 -15.59 14.68 -5.04
N SER A 32 -16.59 13.96 -4.53
CA SER A 32 -16.40 12.67 -3.88
C SER A 32 -16.07 11.58 -4.88
N GLN A 33 -16.70 11.61 -6.06
CA GLN A 33 -16.39 10.69 -7.16
C GLN A 33 -14.98 10.94 -7.68
N LEU A 34 -14.58 12.21 -7.78
CA LEU A 34 -13.24 12.59 -8.21
C LEU A 34 -12.16 12.12 -7.23
N LEU A 35 -12.40 12.29 -5.93
CA LEU A 35 -11.53 11.74 -4.89
C LEU A 35 -11.40 10.21 -5.01
N ASN A 36 -12.52 9.50 -5.14
CA ASN A 36 -12.51 8.04 -5.27
C ASN A 36 -11.75 7.58 -6.53
N LYS A 37 -11.94 8.27 -7.66
CA LYS A 37 -11.18 8.00 -8.89
C LYS A 37 -9.70 8.23 -8.68
N TRP A 38 -9.32 9.33 -8.04
CA TRP A 38 -7.94 9.64 -7.74
C TRP A 38 -7.29 8.58 -6.84
N GLU A 39 -7.95 8.19 -5.75
CA GLU A 39 -7.48 7.12 -4.85
C GLU A 39 -7.29 5.79 -5.58
N SER A 40 -8.21 5.46 -6.50
CA SER A 40 -8.11 4.26 -7.35
C SER A 40 -6.87 4.31 -8.27
N VAL A 41 -6.67 5.44 -8.97
CA VAL A 41 -5.49 5.65 -9.84
C VAL A 41 -4.19 5.56 -9.03
N LEU A 42 -4.15 6.18 -7.84
CA LEU A 42 -3.02 6.11 -6.93
C LEU A 42 -2.75 4.68 -6.45
N GLY A 43 -3.80 3.93 -6.13
CA GLY A 43 -3.69 2.52 -5.76
C GLY A 43 -3.09 1.68 -6.88
N HIS A 44 -3.53 1.89 -8.12
CA HIS A 44 -2.98 1.24 -9.30
C HIS A 44 -1.50 1.61 -9.51
N TYR A 45 -1.17 2.89 -9.45
CA TYR A 45 0.22 3.36 -9.57
C TYR A 45 1.13 2.73 -8.52
N LYS A 46 0.72 2.68 -7.24
CA LYS A 46 1.52 2.05 -6.17
C LYS A 46 1.80 0.57 -6.46
N LYS A 47 0.82 -0.17 -6.98
CA LYS A 47 1.01 -1.58 -7.38
C LYS A 47 2.01 -1.70 -8.51
N VAL A 48 1.86 -0.89 -9.57
CA VAL A 48 2.75 -0.87 -10.74
C VAL A 48 4.17 -0.47 -10.35
N LYS A 49 4.33 0.57 -9.52
CA LYS A 49 5.63 1.02 -9.02
C LYS A 49 6.32 -0.02 -8.16
N ASN A 50 5.59 -0.65 -7.24
CA ASN A 50 6.12 -1.71 -6.41
C ASN A 50 6.54 -2.92 -7.25
N TRP A 51 5.76 -3.28 -8.27
CA TRP A 51 6.13 -4.29 -9.25
C TRP A 51 7.44 -3.94 -9.95
N ASN A 52 7.52 -2.76 -10.57
CA ASN A 52 8.72 -2.32 -11.29
C ASN A 52 9.96 -2.30 -10.37
N ASN A 53 9.80 -1.93 -9.10
CA ASN A 53 10.89 -1.93 -8.12
C ASN A 53 11.34 -3.35 -7.72
N ARG A 54 10.41 -4.30 -7.60
CA ARG A 54 10.69 -5.69 -7.22
C ARG A 54 11.25 -6.50 -8.37
N SER A 55 10.63 -6.41 -9.54
CA SER A 55 10.88 -7.34 -10.62
C SER A 55 12.23 -7.10 -11.30
N ARG A 56 12.78 -5.86 -11.27
CA ARG A 56 14.09 -5.39 -11.86
C ARG A 56 14.44 -5.84 -13.29
N ILE A 57 13.66 -6.73 -13.88
CA ILE A 57 13.94 -7.51 -15.08
C ILE A 57 12.87 -7.17 -16.13
N GLU A 58 11.60 -7.06 -15.72
CA GLU A 58 10.51 -6.76 -16.66
C GLU A 58 9.58 -5.64 -16.13
N PRO A 59 9.50 -4.51 -16.84
CA PRO A 59 8.61 -3.43 -16.46
C PRO A 59 7.15 -3.78 -16.79
N TYR A 60 6.22 -3.22 -16.03
CA TYR A 60 4.78 -3.42 -16.21
C TYR A 60 4.28 -3.18 -17.65
N THR A 61 4.86 -2.21 -18.35
CA THR A 61 4.51 -1.88 -19.74
C THR A 61 4.82 -3.01 -20.72
N SER A 62 5.84 -3.82 -20.43
CA SER A 62 6.22 -4.99 -21.24
C SER A 62 5.37 -6.22 -20.97
N LEU A 63 4.65 -6.29 -19.84
CA LEU A 63 3.82 -7.44 -19.50
C LEU A 63 2.58 -7.56 -20.38
N SER A 64 2.26 -8.78 -20.79
CA SER A 64 0.98 -9.11 -21.43
C SER A 64 -0.18 -8.97 -20.44
N LYS A 65 -1.41 -8.80 -20.98
CA LYS A 65 -2.64 -8.71 -20.17
C LYS A 65 -2.85 -9.97 -19.30
N ALA A 66 -2.43 -11.14 -19.79
CA ALA A 66 -2.49 -12.39 -19.04
C ALA A 66 -1.57 -12.36 -17.81
N ASP A 67 -0.32 -11.93 -17.97
CA ASP A 67 0.65 -11.84 -16.88
C ASP A 67 0.29 -10.76 -15.87
N ARG A 68 -0.29 -9.64 -16.33
CA ARG A 68 -0.83 -8.60 -15.43
C ARG A 68 -1.91 -9.17 -14.54
N LYS A 69 -2.83 -9.96 -15.10
CA LYS A 69 -3.90 -10.61 -14.34
C LYS A 69 -3.34 -11.62 -13.34
N LEU A 70 -2.36 -12.43 -13.76
CA LEU A 70 -1.70 -13.41 -12.90
C LEU A 70 -1.03 -12.76 -11.69
N ASN A 71 -0.43 -11.59 -11.89
CA ASN A 71 0.27 -10.83 -10.84
C ASN A 71 -0.62 -9.81 -10.11
N ALA A 72 -1.95 -9.87 -10.28
CA ALA A 72 -2.92 -8.96 -9.68
C ALA A 72 -2.61 -7.46 -9.93
N LEU A 73 -2.02 -7.17 -11.09
CA LEU A 73 -1.73 -5.82 -11.56
C LEU A 73 -2.95 -5.25 -12.30
N PRO A 74 -3.07 -3.92 -12.39
CA PRO A 74 -4.10 -3.30 -13.21
C PRO A 74 -4.02 -3.82 -14.65
N LEU A 75 -5.16 -4.17 -15.25
CA LEU A 75 -5.19 -4.64 -16.65
C LEU A 75 -4.84 -3.50 -17.61
N GLU A 76 -5.36 -2.31 -17.30
CA GLU A 76 -5.15 -1.09 -18.06
C GLU A 76 -4.64 -0.02 -17.10
N PHE A 77 -3.42 0.43 -17.36
CA PHE A 77 -2.83 1.60 -16.71
C PHE A 77 -2.04 2.36 -17.79
N PRO A 78 -2.54 3.51 -18.28
CA PRO A 78 -1.89 4.20 -19.38
C PRO A 78 -0.51 4.72 -18.99
N GLU A 79 0.44 4.61 -19.91
CA GLU A 79 1.83 5.01 -19.68
C GLU A 79 1.98 6.48 -19.30
N HIS A 80 1.18 7.38 -19.90
CA HIS A 80 1.19 8.80 -19.55
C HIS A 80 0.82 9.06 -18.07
N TRP A 81 -0.05 8.25 -17.47
CA TRP A 81 -0.34 8.38 -16.04
C TRP A 81 0.85 7.96 -15.19
N GLN A 82 1.60 6.96 -15.64
CA GLN A 82 2.83 6.55 -14.95
C GLN A 82 3.86 7.67 -14.98
N ASP A 83 4.09 8.31 -16.13
CA ASP A 83 5.05 9.41 -16.27
C ASP A 83 4.66 10.65 -15.43
N ILE A 84 3.39 11.05 -15.48
CA ILE A 84 2.87 12.17 -14.68
C ILE A 84 3.02 11.88 -13.17
N LEU A 85 2.73 10.65 -12.73
CA LEU A 85 2.85 10.29 -11.32
C LEU A 85 4.31 10.10 -10.91
N GLU A 86 5.17 9.57 -11.79
CA GLU A 86 6.60 9.44 -11.52
C GLU A 86 7.28 10.81 -11.44
N SER A 87 6.93 11.78 -12.28
CA SER A 87 7.46 13.16 -12.14
C SER A 87 7.00 13.82 -10.84
N PHE A 88 5.77 13.53 -10.40
CA PHE A 88 5.21 14.09 -9.17
C PHE A 88 5.75 13.43 -7.88
N TYR A 89 5.97 12.11 -7.90
CA TYR A 89 6.39 11.32 -6.74
C TYR A 89 7.87 10.91 -6.74
N GLY A 90 8.51 10.83 -7.91
CA GLY A 90 9.89 10.38 -8.11
C GLY A 90 10.94 11.38 -7.64
N ASN A 91 10.64 12.69 -7.68
CA ASN A 91 11.52 13.74 -7.16
C ASN A 91 11.48 13.88 -5.62
N ARG A 92 10.66 13.10 -4.93
CA ARG A 92 10.70 13.01 -3.46
C ARG A 92 11.66 11.88 -3.11
N SER A 93 12.97 12.14 -3.22
CA SER A 93 13.95 11.36 -2.46
C SER A 93 13.44 11.30 -1.03
N SER A 94 13.14 10.10 -0.56
CA SER A 94 12.71 9.86 0.81
C SER A 94 13.72 10.52 1.73
N ILE A 95 13.37 11.69 2.27
CA ILE A 95 14.01 12.18 3.48
C ILE A 95 13.48 11.23 4.54
N THR A 96 14.14 10.08 4.65
CA THR A 96 14.03 9.23 5.81
C THR A 96 14.50 10.12 6.95
N PRO A 97 13.63 10.53 7.90
CA PRO A 97 14.14 11.19 9.09
C PRO A 97 15.18 10.24 9.68
N PRO A 98 16.38 10.74 10.06
CA PRO A 98 17.42 9.89 10.63
C PRO A 98 16.81 9.07 11.76
N CYS A 99 16.79 7.76 11.58
CA CYS A 99 16.23 6.83 12.56
C CYS A 99 17.09 6.93 13.81
N MET A 100 16.66 7.70 14.82
CA MET A 100 17.39 7.87 16.08
C MET A 100 17.35 6.64 16.99
N ALA A 101 17.22 5.44 16.43
CA ALA A 101 17.08 4.19 17.18
C ALA A 101 18.43 3.55 17.57
N GLU A 102 19.55 4.26 17.42
CA GLU A 102 20.89 3.74 17.74
C GLU A 102 21.42 4.37 19.04
N SER A 103 20.78 4.06 20.17
CA SER A 103 21.37 4.20 21.52
C SER A 103 20.46 3.56 22.57
N MET A 104 20.35 2.23 22.54
CA MET A 104 20.03 1.50 23.77
C MET A 104 21.12 0.46 24.04
N PRO A 105 21.79 0.52 25.21
CA PRO A 105 22.76 -0.50 25.59
C PRO A 105 22.05 -1.83 25.78
N ARG A 106 22.52 -2.82 25.03
CA ARG A 106 22.10 -4.22 25.09
C ARG A 106 22.39 -4.78 26.49
N ALA A 107 21.36 -4.86 27.33
CA ALA A 107 21.45 -5.61 28.57
C ALA A 107 21.52 -7.10 28.25
N SER A 108 22.67 -7.69 28.53
CA SER A 108 22.97 -9.11 28.34
C SER A 108 22.04 -9.99 29.18
N SER A 109 21.45 -10.97 28.49
CA SER A 109 20.65 -12.07 29.03
C SER A 109 21.55 -13.14 29.64
N LEU A 110 21.19 -13.63 30.83
CA LEU A 110 21.32 -15.00 31.35
C LEU A 110 20.47 -15.01 32.64
N ASP A 111 19.46 -15.85 32.84
CA ASP A 111 19.58 -17.26 33.19
C ASP A 111 18.16 -17.87 33.12
N ARG A 112 17.84 -18.72 32.14
CA ARG A 112 17.66 -20.19 32.28
C ARG A 112 17.12 -20.65 33.65
N ARG A 113 15.88 -21.16 33.70
CA ARG A 113 15.52 -22.60 33.89
C ARG A 113 14.03 -22.72 34.24
N SER A 114 13.25 -23.42 33.41
CA SER A 114 11.99 -24.04 33.86
C SER A 114 11.96 -25.52 33.44
N PRO A 115 11.48 -26.45 34.30
CA PRO A 115 11.53 -27.89 34.08
C PRO A 115 10.36 -28.43 33.22
N PRO A 116 10.39 -29.73 32.86
CA PRO A 116 9.59 -30.33 31.79
C PRO A 116 8.11 -30.51 32.15
N THR A 117 7.26 -30.40 31.13
CA THR A 117 5.85 -30.80 31.16
C THR A 117 5.75 -32.32 31.20
N ASP A 118 5.00 -32.79 32.19
CA ASP A 118 4.57 -34.16 32.45
C ASP A 118 3.66 -34.64 31.31
N ASP A 119 4.13 -35.65 30.57
CA ASP A 119 3.40 -36.37 29.53
C ASP A 119 2.36 -37.29 30.19
N GLY A 120 1.15 -36.74 30.39
CA GLY A 120 -0.04 -37.49 30.79
C GLY A 120 -0.72 -38.15 29.58
N ASP A 121 -0.35 -39.40 29.35
CA ASP A 121 -1.07 -40.44 28.61
C ASP A 121 -2.51 -40.60 29.19
N ASP A 122 -3.53 -40.30 28.38
CA ASP A 122 -4.90 -40.79 28.62
C ASP A 122 -5.48 -41.25 27.29
N GLY A 123 -5.41 -42.56 27.08
CA GLY A 123 -6.08 -43.25 25.98
C GLY A 123 -7.58 -43.22 26.18
N GLY A 124 -8.34 -43.03 25.09
CA GLY A 124 -9.77 -43.18 25.19
C GLY A 124 -10.52 -42.98 23.90
N PHE A 125 -10.88 -44.13 23.31
CA PHE A 125 -12.21 -44.42 22.76
C PHE A 125 -12.31 -44.51 21.22
N ASP A 126 -12.35 -45.77 20.77
CA ASP A 126 -12.89 -46.21 19.49
C ASP A 126 -14.41 -46.02 19.47
N SER A 127 -14.93 -45.50 18.35
CA SER A 127 -16.31 -45.75 17.92
C SER A 127 -16.42 -45.59 16.41
N THR A 128 -16.08 -46.66 15.71
CA THR A 128 -17.08 -47.50 15.01
C THR A 128 -18.32 -46.81 14.40
N THR A 129 -18.46 -47.00 13.07
CA THR A 129 -19.66 -47.14 12.20
C THR A 129 -20.30 -45.98 11.42
N ASN A 130 -20.00 -46.00 10.09
CA ASN A 130 -20.91 -46.06 8.91
C ASN A 130 -21.76 -44.83 8.49
N PRO A 131 -22.29 -44.76 7.24
CA PRO A 131 -22.33 -45.79 6.18
C PRO A 131 -21.90 -45.36 4.75
N THR A 132 -21.81 -46.40 3.92
CA THR A 132 -21.68 -46.44 2.46
C THR A 132 -23.01 -46.14 1.74
N VAL A 133 -22.85 -45.54 0.55
CA VAL A 133 -23.79 -45.33 -0.59
C VAL A 133 -24.78 -44.18 -0.51
#